data_AF-A0A7J6BEV4-F1
#
_entry.id   AF-A0A7J6BEV4-F1
#
_cell.length_a   1.000
_cell.length_b   1.000
_cell.length_c   1.000
_cell.angle_alpha   90.00
_cell.angle_beta   90.00
_cell.angle_gamma   90.00
#
_symmetry.space_group_name_H-M   'P 1'
#
loop_
_entity.id
_entity.type
_entity.pdbx_description
1 polymer ?
#
loop_
_entity_poly.entity_id
_entity_poly.type
_entity_poly.pdbx_seq_one_letter_code
_entity_poly.pdbx_strand_id
1 'polypeptide(L)'
;MNWEKLEAFAQQLVTESDPILTFPPKVIELDFTDTETLPDVLSDVLDCYGYLDMLIINSSMKVKAPAQSLSLEMDKMVMDVNFFGPITLAKGVLPSMISRRSGHILLVNSIQGKLAIPFRTTYAASKHAVQAFFDCLRAEVQESGISVSTISHTFINAAPTTQHTTTRNSILSVLTGQKPHGISPEEMANAILQALGSKKKEIIMAHFISKAAIYARSLFPNLFFAVMAAGVRNAAVRFRKHGWKQSEPYRVIHDRKQRRFTIRLDDGGEAQCAVLKYSHRSDGHLHLLSTQVPESFRGKGVAASLAKAALDFVIEERLKASISCWYIKKYIEENPHHGYQVHIED
;
A
#
# COMPACT_ATOMS: atom_id res chain seq x y z
N MET A 1 8.40 -6.91 2.48
CA MET A 1 9.08 -6.54 3.74
C MET A 1 10.53 -7.01 3.60
N ASN A 2 11.53 -6.40 4.25
CA ASN A 2 12.89 -6.97 4.26
C ASN A 2 13.01 -7.90 5.46
N TRP A 3 13.30 -9.18 5.24
CA TRP A 3 13.50 -10.20 6.27
C TRP A 3 14.53 -9.76 7.31
N GLU A 4 15.66 -9.20 6.85
CA GLU A 4 16.73 -8.69 7.71
C GLU A 4 16.25 -7.61 8.69
N LYS A 5 15.31 -6.75 8.25
CA LYS A 5 14.75 -5.70 9.11
C LYS A 5 13.84 -6.29 10.19
N LEU A 6 13.17 -7.40 9.92
CA LEU A 6 12.35 -8.10 10.91
C LEU A 6 13.22 -8.83 11.93
N GLU A 7 14.28 -9.49 11.49
CA GLU A 7 15.26 -10.12 12.37
C GLU A 7 15.95 -9.10 13.27
N ALA A 8 16.41 -7.98 12.70
CA ALA A 8 17.02 -6.90 13.47
C ALA A 8 16.05 -6.32 14.51
N PHE A 9 14.78 -6.14 14.16
CA PHE A 9 13.75 -5.68 15.09
C PHE A 9 13.45 -6.71 16.18
N ALA A 10 13.39 -8.00 15.85
CA ALA A 10 13.23 -9.07 16.84
C ALA A 10 14.41 -9.10 17.83
N GLN A 11 15.65 -8.92 17.35
CA GLN A 11 16.84 -8.85 18.20
C GLN A 11 16.83 -7.60 19.09
N GLN A 12 16.36 -6.47 18.57
CA GLN A 12 16.14 -5.27 19.38
C GLN A 12 15.13 -5.53 20.51
N LEU A 13 14.00 -6.17 20.20
CA LEU A 13 12.98 -6.53 21.21
C LEU A 13 13.55 -7.44 22.29
N VAL A 14 14.32 -8.47 21.94
CA VAL A 14 15.02 -9.34 22.92
C VAL A 14 15.88 -8.51 23.87
N THR A 15 16.57 -7.50 23.35
CA THR A 15 17.50 -6.67 24.13
C THR A 15 16.79 -5.69 25.05
N GLU A 16 15.62 -5.18 24.65
CA GLU A 16 14.84 -4.21 25.41
C GLU A 16 13.84 -4.86 26.38
N SER A 17 13.49 -6.13 26.17
CA SER A 17 12.48 -6.85 26.97
C SER A 17 13.05 -7.49 28.23
N ASP A 18 12.27 -7.52 29.31
CA ASP A 18 12.61 -8.29 30.52
C ASP A 18 12.27 -9.78 30.30
N PRO A 19 13.25 -10.70 30.32
CA PRO A 19 13.03 -12.13 30.10
C PRO A 19 12.27 -12.81 31.25
N ILE A 20 12.12 -12.15 32.41
CA ILE A 20 11.27 -12.63 33.51
C ILE A 20 9.79 -12.38 33.19
N LEU A 21 9.49 -11.37 32.39
CA LEU A 21 8.13 -10.93 32.08
C LEU A 21 7.64 -11.38 30.70
N THR A 22 8.55 -11.65 29.77
CA THR A 22 8.21 -11.90 28.36
C THR A 22 9.01 -13.05 27.76
N PHE A 23 8.38 -13.80 26.85
CA PHE A 23 9.07 -14.81 26.05
C PHE A 23 9.86 -14.16 24.91
N PRO A 24 10.96 -14.78 24.44
CA PRO A 24 11.71 -14.25 23.31
C PRO A 24 10.81 -14.17 22.05
N PRO A 25 10.88 -13.09 21.25
CA PRO A 25 10.16 -13.04 19.99
C PRO A 25 10.64 -14.15 19.03
N LYS A 26 9.69 -14.86 18.41
CA LYS A 26 9.95 -15.82 17.32
C LYS A 26 9.44 -15.23 16.01
N VAL A 27 10.30 -15.20 15.00
CA VAL A 27 9.98 -14.73 13.66
C VAL A 27 9.61 -15.95 12.81
N ILE A 28 8.46 -15.89 12.14
CA ILE A 28 7.98 -16.96 11.25
C ILE A 28 7.66 -16.32 9.90
N GLU A 29 8.19 -16.90 8.83
CA GLU A 29 7.91 -16.45 7.47
C GLU A 29 6.51 -16.90 7.05
N LEU A 30 5.77 -15.98 6.43
CA LEU A 30 4.43 -16.25 5.96
C LEU A 30 4.15 -15.46 4.68
N ASP A 31 3.88 -16.20 3.59
CA ASP A 31 3.38 -15.63 2.34
C ASP A 31 1.90 -15.99 2.15
N PHE A 32 1.04 -14.99 2.06
CA PHE A 32 -0.39 -15.20 1.83
C PHE A 32 -0.75 -15.60 0.41
N THR A 33 0.21 -15.52 -0.53
CA THR A 33 0.03 -16.02 -1.89
C THR A 33 0.30 -17.52 -2.00
N ASP A 34 0.96 -18.12 -1.00
CA ASP A 34 1.21 -19.55 -0.92
C ASP A 34 0.35 -20.19 0.19
N THR A 35 -0.89 -20.52 -0.15
CA THR A 35 -1.83 -21.07 0.82
C THR A 35 -1.51 -22.49 1.27
N GLU A 36 -0.64 -23.22 0.55
CA GLU A 36 -0.29 -24.60 0.86
C GLU A 36 0.63 -24.68 2.10
N THR A 37 1.42 -23.63 2.36
CA THR A 37 2.34 -23.54 3.51
C THR A 37 1.66 -23.09 4.81
N LEU A 38 0.43 -22.56 4.72
CA LEU A 38 -0.29 -22.02 5.88
C LEU A 38 -0.51 -23.02 7.03
N PRO A 39 -0.83 -24.31 6.78
CA PRO A 39 -0.97 -25.29 7.85
C PRO A 39 0.32 -25.49 8.67
N ASP A 40 1.47 -25.54 8.00
CA ASP A 40 2.77 -25.72 8.66
C ASP A 40 3.10 -24.49 9.52
N VAL A 41 2.90 -23.28 8.97
CA VAL A 41 3.06 -22.01 9.71
C VAL A 41 2.13 -21.96 10.93
N LEU A 42 0.90 -22.44 10.81
CA LEU A 42 -0.04 -22.49 11.93
C LEU A 42 0.40 -23.45 13.03
N SER A 43 0.96 -24.61 12.67
CA SER A 43 1.57 -25.53 13.64
C SER A 43 2.72 -24.84 14.37
N ASP A 44 3.64 -24.24 13.62
CA ASP A 44 4.80 -23.54 14.18
C ASP A 44 4.42 -22.43 15.16
N VAL A 45 3.35 -21.67 14.86
CA VAL A 45 2.81 -20.61 15.73
C VAL A 45 2.25 -21.20 17.02
N LEU A 46 1.45 -22.26 16.93
CA LEU A 46 0.81 -22.89 18.10
C LEU A 46 1.85 -23.58 19.01
N ASP A 47 2.92 -24.12 18.41
CA ASP A 47 4.00 -24.82 19.12
C ASP A 47 5.01 -23.87 19.77
N CYS A 48 4.98 -22.56 19.48
CA CYS A 48 5.94 -21.59 20.05
C CYS A 48 5.90 -21.56 21.58
N TYR A 49 4.74 -21.24 22.14
CA TYR A 49 4.53 -21.00 23.58
C TYR A 49 3.28 -21.73 24.10
N GLY A 50 2.89 -22.81 23.42
CA GLY A 50 1.82 -23.73 23.80
C GLY A 50 0.42 -23.31 23.34
N TYR A 51 0.09 -22.02 23.38
CA TYR A 51 -1.18 -21.52 22.84
C TYR A 51 -1.11 -20.07 22.40
N LEU A 52 -2.04 -19.67 21.53
CA LEU A 52 -2.16 -18.31 21.01
C LEU A 52 -3.32 -17.57 21.67
N ASP A 53 -3.04 -16.56 22.48
CA ASP A 53 -4.08 -15.76 23.12
C ASP A 53 -4.68 -14.70 22.21
N MET A 54 -3.83 -14.05 21.41
CA MET A 54 -4.23 -12.93 20.57
C MET A 54 -3.67 -13.10 19.17
N LEU A 55 -4.53 -12.96 18.17
CA LEU A 55 -4.15 -12.92 16.76
C LEU A 55 -4.43 -11.52 16.21
N ILE A 56 -3.39 -10.77 15.85
CA ILE A 56 -3.49 -9.45 15.24
C ILE A 56 -3.17 -9.54 13.76
N ILE A 57 -4.18 -9.34 12.91
CA ILE A 57 -4.04 -9.40 11.47
C ILE A 57 -3.90 -7.97 10.93
N ASN A 58 -2.69 -7.62 10.52
CA ASN A 58 -2.35 -6.28 10.03
C ASN A 58 -1.90 -6.24 8.55
N SER A 59 -1.66 -7.39 7.94
CA SER A 59 -1.18 -7.47 6.56
C SER A 59 -2.18 -6.86 5.56
N SER A 60 -1.64 -6.15 4.56
CA SER A 60 -2.45 -5.68 3.45
C SER A 60 -1.65 -5.31 2.21
N MET A 61 -2.16 -5.72 1.04
CA MET A 61 -1.74 -5.23 -0.27
C MET A 61 -2.67 -4.11 -0.75
N LYS A 62 -2.10 -2.98 -1.18
CA LYS A 62 -2.86 -1.82 -1.69
C LYS A 62 -2.64 -1.64 -3.19
N VAL A 63 -3.72 -1.50 -3.94
CA VAL A 63 -3.67 -1.23 -5.39
C VAL A 63 -4.51 0.01 -5.72
N LYS A 64 -4.03 0.82 -6.67
CA LYS A 64 -4.77 1.96 -7.23
C LYS A 64 -4.75 1.91 -8.76
N ALA A 65 -5.87 1.56 -9.36
CA ALA A 65 -6.02 1.49 -10.81
C ALA A 65 -7.49 1.70 -11.21
N PRO A 66 -7.78 2.20 -12.42
CA PRO A 66 -9.12 2.09 -13.01
C PRO A 66 -9.52 0.62 -13.08
N ALA A 67 -10.81 0.31 -12.88
CA ALA A 67 -11.29 -1.06 -12.85
C ALA A 67 -10.93 -1.86 -14.11
N GLN A 68 -11.02 -1.21 -15.28
CA GLN A 68 -10.72 -1.81 -16.58
C GLN A 68 -9.24 -2.04 -16.86
N SER A 69 -8.33 -1.52 -16.02
CA SER A 69 -6.89 -1.55 -16.27
C SER A 69 -6.16 -2.56 -15.40
N LEU A 70 -6.84 -3.17 -14.43
CA LEU A 70 -6.23 -4.14 -13.53
C LEU A 70 -6.43 -5.55 -14.11
N SER A 71 -5.38 -6.37 -14.10
CA SER A 71 -5.46 -7.75 -14.58
C SER A 71 -6.13 -8.65 -13.56
N LEU A 72 -6.72 -9.76 -14.04
CA LEU A 72 -7.36 -10.74 -13.16
C LEU A 72 -6.36 -11.40 -12.20
N GLU A 73 -5.11 -11.59 -12.63
CA GLU A 73 -4.04 -12.12 -11.79
C GLU A 73 -3.76 -11.20 -10.60
N MET A 74 -3.73 -9.88 -10.85
CA MET A 74 -3.57 -8.89 -9.80
C MET A 74 -4.81 -8.80 -8.90
N ASP A 75 -6.00 -9.00 -9.47
CA ASP A 75 -7.23 -9.09 -8.68
C ASP A 75 -7.20 -10.27 -7.69
N LYS A 76 -6.79 -11.44 -8.15
CA LYS A 76 -6.61 -12.65 -7.33
C LYS A 76 -5.56 -12.42 -6.25
N MET A 77 -4.38 -11.93 -6.61
CA MET A 77 -3.30 -11.68 -5.65
C MET A 77 -3.73 -10.71 -4.52
N VAL A 78 -4.49 -9.66 -4.84
CA VAL A 78 -5.02 -8.75 -3.82
C VAL A 78 -6.02 -9.46 -2.91
N MET A 79 -6.85 -10.36 -3.44
CA MET A 79 -7.78 -11.18 -2.66
C MET A 79 -7.04 -12.21 -1.80
N ASP A 80 -5.99 -12.86 -2.32
CA ASP A 80 -5.18 -13.83 -1.59
C ASP A 80 -4.56 -13.17 -0.34
N VAL A 81 -3.92 -12.01 -0.53
CA VAL A 81 -3.25 -11.28 0.57
C VAL A 81 -4.23 -10.63 1.55
N ASN A 82 -5.31 -10.00 1.07
CA ASN A 82 -6.20 -9.21 1.94
C ASN A 82 -7.38 -10.00 2.51
N PHE A 83 -7.74 -11.14 1.92
CA PHE A 83 -8.91 -11.93 2.30
C PHE A 83 -8.54 -13.38 2.63
N PHE A 84 -8.09 -14.19 1.67
CA PHE A 84 -7.88 -15.63 1.90
C PHE A 84 -6.84 -15.89 2.98
N GLY A 85 -5.71 -15.18 2.96
CA GLY A 85 -4.69 -15.26 4.00
C GLY A 85 -5.23 -15.00 5.42
N PRO A 86 -5.77 -13.79 5.70
CA PRO A 86 -6.41 -13.46 6.97
C PRO A 86 -7.44 -14.47 7.47
N ILE A 87 -8.35 -14.93 6.60
CA ILE A 87 -9.40 -15.86 7.03
C ILE A 87 -8.85 -17.26 7.32
N THR A 88 -7.83 -17.71 6.58
CA THR A 88 -7.19 -19.00 6.83
C THR A 88 -6.44 -19.00 8.15
N LEU A 89 -5.72 -17.92 8.48
CA LEU A 89 -5.10 -17.77 9.80
C LEU A 89 -6.13 -17.78 10.93
N ALA A 90 -7.20 -17.00 10.79
CA ALA A 90 -8.28 -16.98 11.78
C ALA A 90 -8.88 -18.38 11.97
N LYS A 91 -9.21 -19.08 10.86
CA LYS A 91 -9.72 -20.45 10.89
C LYS A 91 -8.75 -21.44 11.55
N GLY A 92 -7.46 -21.31 11.28
CA GLY A 92 -6.43 -22.19 11.83
C GLY A 92 -6.31 -22.12 13.35
N VAL A 93 -6.42 -20.93 13.93
CA VAL A 93 -6.25 -20.74 15.39
C VAL A 93 -7.54 -20.96 16.18
N LEU A 94 -8.70 -20.87 15.52
CA LEU A 94 -10.01 -20.95 16.17
C LEU A 94 -10.23 -22.23 16.99
N PRO A 95 -9.91 -23.45 16.52
CA PRO A 95 -10.13 -24.66 17.32
C PRO A 95 -9.45 -24.60 18.69
N SER A 96 -8.21 -24.10 18.76
CA SER A 96 -7.46 -23.94 20.00
C SER A 96 -8.02 -22.83 20.91
N MET A 97 -8.53 -21.75 20.34
CA MET A 97 -9.23 -20.70 21.12
C MET A 97 -10.57 -21.20 21.67
N ILE A 98 -11.33 -21.98 20.88
CA ILE A 98 -12.64 -22.53 21.26
C ILE A 98 -12.50 -23.54 22.38
N SER A 99 -11.52 -24.46 22.29
CA SER A 99 -11.30 -25.48 23.33
C SER A 99 -10.94 -24.85 24.67
N ARG A 100 -10.14 -23.78 24.67
CA ARG A 100 -9.77 -23.01 25.87
C ARG A 100 -10.85 -22.01 26.31
N ARG A 101 -11.89 -21.81 25.50
CA ARG A 101 -12.92 -20.78 25.68
C ARG A 101 -12.37 -19.37 25.92
N SER A 102 -11.23 -19.07 25.30
CA SER A 102 -10.48 -17.83 25.47
C SER A 102 -9.67 -17.52 24.23
N GLY A 103 -9.67 -16.25 23.83
CA GLY A 103 -8.89 -15.75 22.71
C GLY A 103 -9.41 -14.41 22.21
N HIS A 104 -8.56 -13.68 21.48
CA HIS A 104 -8.93 -12.43 20.83
C HIS A 104 -8.35 -12.35 19.42
N ILE A 105 -9.22 -12.22 18.42
CA ILE A 105 -8.80 -11.96 17.04
C ILE A 105 -9.07 -10.49 16.70
N LEU A 106 -8.05 -9.76 16.28
CA LEU A 106 -8.13 -8.37 15.89
C LEU A 106 -7.73 -8.21 14.42
N LEU A 107 -8.64 -7.68 13.61
CA LEU A 107 -8.37 -7.31 12.23
C LEU A 107 -8.10 -5.80 12.13
N VAL A 108 -6.90 -5.43 11.68
CA VAL A 108 -6.58 -4.07 11.25
C VAL A 108 -6.99 -3.92 9.78
N ASN A 109 -8.10 -3.22 9.59
CA ASN A 109 -8.76 -3.01 8.30
C ASN A 109 -8.72 -1.54 7.86
N SER A 110 -9.18 -1.28 6.64
CA SER A 110 -9.35 0.08 6.13
C SER A 110 -10.79 0.54 6.23
N ILE A 111 -11.00 1.86 6.32
CA ILE A 111 -12.31 2.47 6.06
C ILE A 111 -12.88 2.05 4.68
N GLN A 112 -12.02 1.66 3.74
CA GLN A 112 -12.43 1.11 2.44
C GLN A 112 -13.05 -0.29 2.51
N GLY A 113 -13.14 -0.91 3.70
CA GLY A 113 -14.01 -2.06 3.95
C GLY A 113 -15.47 -1.69 4.23
N LYS A 114 -15.78 -0.38 4.32
CA LYS A 114 -17.14 0.16 4.50
C LYS A 114 -17.53 1.16 3.41
N LEU A 115 -16.56 1.66 2.67
CA LEU A 115 -16.72 2.64 1.60
C LEU A 115 -15.98 2.21 0.34
N ALA A 116 -16.65 2.29 -0.80
CA ALA A 116 -16.00 2.12 -2.10
C ALA A 116 -15.60 3.49 -2.66
N ILE A 117 -14.32 3.64 -3.01
CA ILE A 117 -13.76 4.86 -3.59
C ILE A 117 -13.26 4.55 -5.01
N PRO A 118 -13.46 5.43 -6.00
CA PRO A 118 -12.95 5.27 -7.36
C PRO A 118 -11.44 4.98 -7.39
N PHE A 119 -11.05 4.21 -8.41
CA PHE A 119 -9.67 3.75 -8.64
C PHE A 119 -9.11 2.83 -7.55
N ARG A 120 -9.96 2.29 -6.67
CA ARG A 120 -9.59 1.34 -5.61
C ARG A 120 -10.46 0.08 -5.64
N THR A 121 -11.03 -0.26 -6.80
CA THR A 121 -12.07 -1.30 -6.94
C THR A 121 -11.73 -2.60 -6.22
N THR A 122 -10.63 -3.25 -6.61
CA THR A 122 -10.19 -4.53 -6.04
C THR A 122 -9.75 -4.42 -4.60
N TYR A 123 -9.04 -3.34 -4.25
CA TYR A 123 -8.65 -3.08 -2.86
C TYR A 123 -9.88 -2.95 -1.95
N ALA A 124 -10.84 -2.11 -2.32
CA ALA A 124 -12.07 -1.91 -1.55
C ALA A 124 -12.89 -3.19 -1.50
N ALA A 125 -13.00 -3.94 -2.61
CA ALA A 125 -13.69 -5.23 -2.65
C ALA A 125 -13.09 -6.21 -1.64
N SER A 126 -11.76 -6.41 -1.65
CA SER A 126 -11.07 -7.31 -0.71
C SER A 126 -11.25 -6.88 0.75
N LYS A 127 -11.23 -5.56 1.01
CA LYS A 127 -11.43 -5.01 2.36
C LYS A 127 -12.88 -5.10 2.85
N HIS A 128 -13.88 -5.08 1.96
CA HIS A 128 -15.27 -5.37 2.32
C HIS A 128 -15.45 -6.86 2.59
N ALA A 129 -14.87 -7.73 1.75
CA ALA A 129 -14.97 -9.18 1.91
C ALA A 129 -14.42 -9.64 3.26
N VAL A 130 -13.21 -9.19 3.63
CA VAL A 130 -12.61 -9.55 4.92
C VAL A 130 -13.40 -8.92 6.08
N GLN A 131 -13.90 -7.68 5.95
CA GLN A 131 -14.76 -7.09 6.99
C GLN A 131 -15.99 -7.96 7.27
N ALA A 132 -16.70 -8.39 6.21
CA ALA A 132 -17.89 -9.21 6.34
C ALA A 132 -17.58 -10.54 7.02
N PHE A 133 -16.48 -11.20 6.66
CA PHE A 133 -16.06 -12.43 7.33
C PHE A 133 -15.87 -12.25 8.84
N PHE A 134 -15.13 -11.21 9.26
CA PHE A 134 -14.88 -10.95 10.68
C PHE A 134 -16.12 -10.47 11.43
N ASP A 135 -17.08 -9.84 10.74
CA ASP A 135 -18.36 -9.48 11.32
C ASP A 135 -19.25 -10.71 11.58
N CYS A 136 -19.26 -11.69 10.66
CA CYS A 136 -19.91 -12.98 10.88
C CYS A 136 -19.22 -13.77 12.00
N LEU A 137 -17.90 -13.91 11.91
CA LEU A 137 -17.09 -14.66 12.88
C LEU A 137 -17.35 -14.17 14.31
N ARG A 138 -17.43 -12.85 14.51
CA ARG A 138 -17.72 -12.24 15.81
C ARG A 138 -19.00 -12.78 16.45
N ALA A 139 -20.05 -12.98 15.66
CA ALA A 139 -21.31 -13.52 16.16
C ALA A 139 -21.18 -15.03 16.43
N GLU A 140 -20.55 -15.76 15.52
CA GLU A 140 -20.38 -17.22 15.60
C GLU A 140 -19.61 -17.68 16.84
N VAL A 141 -18.57 -16.94 17.25
CA VAL A 141 -17.67 -17.35 18.34
C VAL A 141 -18.01 -16.73 19.70
N GLN A 142 -19.08 -15.92 19.77
CA GLN A 142 -19.44 -15.18 20.97
C GLN A 142 -19.68 -16.12 22.16
N GLU A 143 -20.40 -17.24 21.94
CA GLU A 143 -20.68 -18.23 22.97
C GLU A 143 -19.46 -19.08 23.36
N SER A 144 -18.42 -19.08 22.53
CA SER A 144 -17.15 -19.74 22.80
C SER A 144 -16.20 -18.89 23.66
N GLY A 145 -16.60 -17.68 24.08
CA GLY A 145 -15.76 -16.80 24.91
C GLY A 145 -14.65 -16.07 24.15
N ILE A 146 -14.69 -16.10 22.82
CA ILE A 146 -13.68 -15.48 21.94
C ILE A 146 -14.14 -14.08 21.55
N SER A 147 -13.21 -13.13 21.63
CA SER A 147 -13.46 -11.74 21.21
C SER A 147 -12.98 -11.51 19.79
N VAL A 148 -13.77 -10.79 18.99
CA VAL A 148 -13.38 -10.40 17.62
C VAL A 148 -13.53 -8.89 17.46
N SER A 149 -12.40 -8.21 17.26
CA SER A 149 -12.32 -6.76 17.07
C SER A 149 -11.92 -6.40 15.65
N THR A 150 -12.46 -5.30 15.13
CA THR A 150 -12.04 -4.73 13.86
C THR A 150 -11.66 -3.26 14.05
N ILE A 151 -10.55 -2.84 13.46
CA ILE A 151 -10.13 -1.43 13.44
C ILE A 151 -10.14 -0.97 11.98
N SER A 152 -11.03 -0.04 11.64
CA SER A 152 -11.11 0.57 10.31
C SER A 152 -10.43 1.94 10.31
N HIS A 153 -9.28 2.05 9.65
CA HIS A 153 -8.47 3.27 9.65
C HIS A 153 -8.44 4.01 8.30
N THR A 154 -8.16 5.32 8.32
CA THR A 154 -7.83 6.15 7.14
C THR A 154 -6.34 6.10 6.79
N PHE A 155 -5.80 7.05 6.04
CA PHE A 155 -4.36 7.06 5.73
C PHE A 155 -3.50 7.03 7.00
N ILE A 156 -2.36 6.35 6.98
CA ILE A 156 -1.35 6.43 8.05
C ILE A 156 -0.34 7.48 7.63
N ASN A 157 -0.04 8.43 8.51
CA ASN A 157 1.00 9.42 8.29
C ASN A 157 2.27 8.99 9.03
N ALA A 158 3.23 8.44 8.29
CA ALA A 158 4.50 7.95 8.85
C ALA A 158 5.60 9.03 8.89
N ALA A 159 5.34 10.25 8.42
CA ALA A 159 6.31 11.35 8.54
C ALA A 159 6.33 11.87 9.98
N PRO A 160 7.52 12.11 10.58
CA PRO A 160 7.60 12.74 11.89
C PRO A 160 6.95 14.13 11.82
N THR A 161 6.12 14.43 12.82
CA THR A 161 5.37 15.68 12.96
C THR A 161 6.29 16.86 13.26
N THR A 162 7.15 17.25 12.31
CA THR A 162 7.97 18.46 12.38
C THR A 162 7.56 19.41 11.28
N GLN A 163 6.50 20.20 11.53
CA GLN A 163 6.35 21.61 11.13
C GLN A 163 4.91 22.07 11.39
N HIS A 164 4.70 22.75 12.51
CA HIS A 164 3.56 23.65 12.69
C HIS A 164 3.86 24.97 11.98
N THR A 165 3.47 25.11 10.71
CA THR A 165 3.41 26.43 10.08
C THR A 165 2.05 27.06 10.36
N THR A 166 2.04 28.01 11.30
CA THR A 166 0.94 28.91 11.60
C THR A 166 0.68 29.83 10.41
N THR A 167 -0.40 29.59 9.66
CA THR A 167 -0.97 30.59 8.76
C THR A 167 -2.48 30.70 8.95
N ARG A 168 -2.95 31.96 8.95
CA ARG A 168 -4.26 32.45 9.39
C ARG A 168 -5.43 31.79 8.64
N ASN A 169 -6.47 31.50 9.43
CA ASN A 169 -7.69 30.79 9.07
C ASN A 169 -8.55 31.48 8.00
N SER A 170 -8.94 30.74 6.97
CA SER A 170 -10.17 30.94 6.21
C SER A 170 -11.10 29.75 6.50
N ILE A 171 -12.41 29.98 6.62
CA ILE A 171 -13.40 28.90 6.75
C ILE A 171 -13.27 27.89 5.60
N LEU A 172 -12.82 28.36 4.42
CA LEU A 172 -12.52 27.51 3.27
C LEU A 172 -11.25 26.67 3.47
N SER A 173 -10.25 27.12 4.22
CA SER A 173 -9.05 26.33 4.58
C SER A 173 -9.29 25.39 5.76
N VAL A 174 -10.45 25.43 6.41
CA VAL A 174 -10.89 24.37 7.35
C VAL A 174 -11.59 23.24 6.58
N LEU A 175 -12.26 23.58 5.48
CA LEU A 175 -12.88 22.62 4.55
C LEU A 175 -11.90 22.05 3.51
N THR A 176 -10.85 22.80 3.16
CA THR A 176 -9.78 22.39 2.21
C THR A 176 -8.40 22.27 2.86
N GLY A 177 -8.33 22.40 4.19
CA GLY A 177 -7.08 22.36 4.96
C GLY A 177 -6.39 21.02 4.89
N GLN A 178 -5.27 20.97 4.18
CA GLN A 178 -4.29 19.92 4.33
C GLN A 178 -3.60 20.05 5.70
N LYS A 179 -4.25 19.63 6.79
CA LYS A 179 -3.50 18.78 7.72
C LYS A 179 -3.25 17.47 6.97
N PRO A 180 -2.11 16.79 7.10
CA PRO A 180 -2.06 15.40 6.70
C PRO A 180 -2.99 14.65 7.66
N HIS A 181 -4.27 14.52 7.30
CA HIS A 181 -5.35 13.93 8.10
C HIS A 181 -5.18 12.39 8.21
N GLY A 182 -3.94 11.93 8.28
CA GLY A 182 -3.60 10.55 8.56
C GLY A 182 -3.47 10.32 10.06
N ILE A 183 -3.61 9.07 10.45
CA ILE A 183 -3.40 8.58 11.81
C ILE A 183 -1.91 8.31 11.98
N SER A 184 -1.32 8.67 13.12
CA SER A 184 0.09 8.34 13.38
C SER A 184 0.23 6.84 13.70
N PRO A 185 1.41 6.23 13.46
CA PRO A 185 1.66 4.85 13.87
C PRO A 185 1.44 4.62 15.38
N GLU A 186 1.81 5.60 16.21
CA GLU A 186 1.61 5.57 17.67
C GLU A 186 0.13 5.59 18.05
N GLU A 187 -0.67 6.46 17.42
CA GLU A 187 -2.12 6.49 17.63
C GLU A 187 -2.76 5.16 17.25
N MET A 188 -2.30 4.55 16.15
CA MET A 188 -2.78 3.24 15.73
C MET A 188 -2.39 2.14 16.72
N ALA A 189 -1.13 2.11 17.18
CA ALA A 189 -0.67 1.14 18.17
C ALA A 189 -1.48 1.26 19.48
N ASN A 190 -1.70 2.49 19.96
CA ASN A 190 -2.52 2.75 21.15
C ASN A 190 -3.97 2.29 20.96
N ALA A 191 -4.56 2.53 19.78
CA ALA A 191 -5.90 2.07 19.48
C ALA A 191 -6.00 0.53 19.44
N ILE A 192 -4.98 -0.17 18.95
CA ILE A 192 -4.89 -1.63 19.00
C ILE A 192 -4.86 -2.11 20.45
N LEU A 193 -3.98 -1.56 21.28
CA LEU A 193 -3.88 -1.94 22.70
C LEU A 193 -5.20 -1.67 23.46
N GLN A 194 -5.83 -0.53 23.22
CA GLN A 194 -7.15 -0.22 23.80
C GLN A 194 -8.23 -1.19 23.32
N ALA A 195 -8.22 -1.59 22.04
CA ALA A 195 -9.16 -2.55 21.50
C ALA A 195 -9.02 -3.93 22.16
N LEU A 196 -7.78 -4.37 22.36
CA LEU A 196 -7.44 -5.63 23.02
C LEU A 196 -7.88 -5.61 24.49
N GLY A 197 -7.53 -4.56 25.24
CA GLY A 197 -7.89 -4.44 26.66
C GLY A 197 -9.39 -4.29 26.91
N SER A 198 -10.10 -3.50 26.09
CA SER A 198 -11.55 -3.24 26.26
C SER A 198 -12.45 -4.24 25.54
N LYS A 199 -11.88 -5.15 24.72
CA LYS A 199 -12.63 -6.06 23.84
C LYS A 199 -13.65 -5.35 22.95
N LYS A 200 -13.34 -4.12 22.54
CA LYS A 200 -14.24 -3.31 21.71
C LYS A 200 -14.40 -3.93 20.33
N LYS A 201 -15.63 -4.25 19.95
CA LYS A 201 -15.97 -4.98 18.70
C LYS A 201 -15.53 -4.24 17.44
N GLU A 202 -15.69 -2.93 17.42
CA GLU A 202 -15.40 -2.10 16.25
C GLU A 202 -14.85 -0.73 16.64
N ILE A 203 -13.79 -0.31 15.95
CA ILE A 203 -13.16 1.00 16.09
C ILE A 203 -12.99 1.62 14.71
N ILE A 204 -13.53 2.82 14.51
CA ILE A 204 -13.34 3.59 13.28
C ILE A 204 -12.43 4.77 13.58
N MET A 205 -11.17 4.63 13.17
CA MET A 205 -10.17 5.70 13.21
C MET A 205 -10.26 6.46 11.89
N ALA A 206 -11.07 7.52 11.88
CA ALA A 206 -11.28 8.31 10.69
C ALA A 206 -11.76 9.71 11.06
N HIS A 207 -11.43 10.68 10.22
CA HIS A 207 -11.97 12.03 10.34
C HIS A 207 -13.50 12.03 10.19
N PHE A 208 -14.16 13.03 10.76
CA PHE A 208 -15.63 13.11 10.79
C PHE A 208 -16.24 13.05 9.38
N ILE A 209 -15.59 13.65 8.38
CA ILE A 209 -16.05 13.65 6.98
C ILE A 209 -16.11 12.22 6.45
N SER A 210 -15.06 11.42 6.70
CA SER A 210 -14.99 10.04 6.26
C SER A 210 -16.02 9.17 6.98
N LYS A 211 -16.28 9.43 8.28
CA LYS A 211 -17.36 8.77 9.04
C LYS A 211 -18.74 9.14 8.47
N ALA A 212 -18.99 10.42 8.21
CA ALA A 212 -20.22 10.89 7.59
C ALA A 212 -20.45 10.25 6.21
N ALA A 213 -19.37 10.05 5.43
CA ALA A 213 -19.45 9.38 4.15
C ALA A 213 -19.95 7.92 4.26
N ILE A 214 -19.59 7.19 5.33
CA ILE A 214 -20.10 5.83 5.60
C ILE A 214 -21.63 5.88 5.71
N TYR A 215 -22.16 6.80 6.52
CA TYR A 215 -23.60 6.95 6.68
C TYR A 215 -24.28 7.48 5.41
N ALA A 216 -23.65 8.42 4.70
CA ALA A 216 -24.18 8.96 3.45
C ALA A 216 -24.30 7.89 2.36
N ARG A 217 -23.34 6.96 2.26
CA ARG A 217 -23.44 5.79 1.37
C ARG A 217 -24.68 4.96 1.67
N SER A 218 -25.00 4.74 2.94
CA SER A 218 -26.13 3.89 3.36
C SER A 218 -27.48 4.61 3.29
N LEU A 219 -27.56 5.87 3.73
CA LEU A 219 -28.81 6.63 3.86
C LEU A 219 -29.14 7.45 2.61
N PHE A 220 -28.14 7.90 1.86
CA PHE A 220 -28.30 8.77 0.69
C PHE A 220 -27.46 8.30 -0.50
N PRO A 221 -27.67 7.06 -0.99
CA PRO A 221 -26.78 6.45 -2.00
C PRO A 221 -26.69 7.26 -3.29
N ASN A 222 -27.80 7.83 -3.77
CA ASN A 222 -27.82 8.64 -4.99
C ASN A 222 -26.93 9.88 -4.86
N LEU A 223 -27.02 10.59 -3.72
CA LEU A 223 -26.18 11.75 -3.44
C LEU A 223 -24.72 11.35 -3.31
N PHE A 224 -24.44 10.29 -2.55
CA PHE A 224 -23.09 9.77 -2.37
C PHE A 224 -22.44 9.44 -3.73
N PHE A 225 -23.10 8.63 -4.56
CA PHE A 225 -22.55 8.23 -5.85
C PHE A 225 -22.46 9.39 -6.85
N ALA A 226 -23.36 10.38 -6.80
CA ALA A 226 -23.24 11.61 -7.59
C ALA A 226 -21.97 12.40 -7.24
N VAL A 227 -21.66 12.55 -5.94
CA VAL A 227 -20.43 13.20 -5.45
C VAL A 227 -19.19 12.40 -5.91
N MET A 228 -19.21 11.07 -5.77
CA MET A 228 -18.10 10.23 -6.21
C MET A 228 -17.87 10.35 -7.73
N ALA A 229 -18.93 10.33 -8.53
CA ALA A 229 -18.86 10.50 -9.98
C ALA A 229 -18.32 11.89 -10.39
N ALA A 230 -18.75 12.95 -9.69
CA ALA A 230 -18.22 14.29 -9.90
C ALA A 230 -16.71 14.37 -9.60
N GLY A 231 -16.26 13.71 -8.52
CA GLY A 231 -14.84 13.59 -8.18
C GLY A 231 -14.02 12.92 -9.30
N VAL A 232 -14.54 11.86 -9.91
CA VAL A 232 -13.91 11.20 -11.07
C VAL A 232 -13.85 12.13 -12.28
N ARG A 233 -14.93 12.86 -12.60
CA ARG A 233 -14.93 13.82 -13.72
C ARG A 233 -13.89 14.92 -13.54
N ASN A 234 -13.77 15.47 -12.34
CA ASN A 234 -12.77 16.49 -12.04
C ASN A 234 -11.34 15.93 -12.14
N ALA A 235 -11.13 14.69 -11.68
CA ALA A 235 -9.87 14.00 -11.89
C ALA A 235 -9.60 13.78 -13.39
N ALA A 236 -10.59 13.32 -14.17
CA ALA A 236 -10.53 13.13 -15.63
C ALA A 236 -10.22 14.42 -16.39
N VAL A 237 -10.81 15.55 -16.00
CA VAL A 237 -10.48 16.87 -16.57
C VAL A 237 -9.05 17.27 -16.23
N ARG A 238 -8.59 16.98 -15.00
CA ARG A 238 -7.19 17.22 -14.59
C ARG A 238 -6.22 16.29 -15.33
N PHE A 239 -6.61 15.03 -15.58
CA PHE A 239 -5.90 14.05 -16.40
C PHE A 239 -5.79 14.52 -17.86
N ARG A 240 -6.87 15.00 -18.48
CA ARG A 240 -6.85 15.55 -19.84
C ARG A 240 -5.95 16.79 -19.97
N LYS A 241 -5.82 17.59 -18.90
CA LYS A 241 -4.95 18.77 -18.87
C LYS A 241 -3.48 18.48 -18.53
N HIS A 242 -3.17 17.40 -17.80
CA HIS A 242 -1.83 17.19 -17.21
C HIS A 242 -1.25 15.77 -17.38
N GLY A 243 -1.93 14.87 -18.12
CA GLY A 243 -1.54 13.47 -18.27
C GLY A 243 -1.63 12.66 -16.96
N TRP A 244 -1.45 11.34 -17.06
CA TRP A 244 -1.28 10.48 -15.89
C TRP A 244 0.05 10.81 -15.20
N LYS A 245 0.02 11.64 -14.16
CA LYS A 245 1.08 11.61 -13.15
C LYS A 245 0.72 10.53 -12.13
N GLN A 246 1.24 9.31 -12.35
CA GLN A 246 1.54 8.44 -11.20
C GLN A 246 2.33 9.31 -10.20
N SER A 247 2.07 9.17 -8.91
CA SER A 247 2.97 9.73 -7.90
C SER A 247 4.31 9.03 -8.12
N GLU A 248 5.20 9.64 -8.88
CA GLU A 248 6.50 9.06 -9.18
C GLU A 248 7.23 8.91 -7.83
N PRO A 249 7.49 7.67 -7.38
CA PRO A 249 8.10 7.43 -6.07
C PRO A 249 9.51 8.01 -6.00
N TYR A 250 10.10 8.32 -7.15
CA TYR A 250 11.43 8.86 -7.31
C TYR A 250 11.41 10.19 -8.06
N ARG A 251 12.13 11.18 -7.55
CA ARG A 251 12.36 12.44 -8.25
C ARG A 251 13.45 12.25 -9.29
N VAL A 252 13.09 12.31 -10.57
CA VAL A 252 14.06 12.30 -11.67
C VAL A 252 14.60 13.71 -11.92
N ILE A 253 15.92 13.83 -12.03
CA ILE A 253 16.63 15.06 -12.40
C ILE A 253 17.13 14.89 -13.83
N HIS A 254 16.73 15.79 -14.73
CA HIS A 254 17.24 15.82 -16.11
C HIS A 254 18.38 16.83 -16.23
N ASP A 255 19.59 16.34 -16.50
CA ASP A 255 20.77 17.18 -16.79
C ASP A 255 21.00 17.19 -18.30
N ARG A 256 20.51 18.26 -18.96
CA ARG A 256 20.65 18.44 -20.42
C ARG A 256 22.09 18.65 -20.87
N LYS A 257 22.94 19.25 -20.03
CA LYS A 257 24.36 19.51 -20.37
C LYS A 257 25.14 18.20 -20.39
N GLN A 258 24.87 17.33 -19.43
CA GLN A 258 25.51 16.02 -19.29
C GLN A 258 24.72 14.88 -19.97
N ARG A 259 23.62 15.22 -20.66
CA ARG A 259 22.75 14.32 -21.44
C ARG A 259 22.35 13.07 -20.68
N ARG A 260 21.83 13.25 -19.46
CA ARG A 260 21.43 12.16 -18.59
C ARG A 260 20.25 12.50 -17.70
N PHE A 261 19.49 11.46 -17.35
CA PHE A 261 18.48 11.48 -16.31
C PHE A 261 19.03 10.76 -15.09
N THR A 262 18.87 11.35 -13.91
CA THR A 262 19.43 10.82 -12.66
C THR A 262 18.38 10.77 -11.57
N ILE A 263 18.35 9.67 -10.82
CA ILE A 263 17.61 9.54 -9.55
C ILE A 263 18.65 9.40 -8.45
N ARG A 264 18.56 10.26 -7.42
CA ARG A 264 19.32 10.09 -6.17
C ARG A 264 18.58 9.11 -5.28
N LEU A 265 19.29 8.08 -4.82
CA LEU A 265 18.78 6.99 -4.01
C LEU A 265 19.49 7.02 -2.65
N ASP A 266 18.70 7.05 -1.59
CA ASP A 266 19.18 7.06 -0.21
C ASP A 266 18.51 5.90 0.54
N ASP A 267 19.32 4.98 1.09
CA ASP A 267 18.87 3.83 1.90
C ASP A 267 19.43 3.89 3.33
N GLY A 268 19.80 5.08 3.83
CA GLY A 268 20.43 5.22 5.14
C GLY A 268 21.91 4.84 5.17
N GLY A 269 22.57 4.84 4.01
CA GLY A 269 24.00 4.58 3.80
C GLY A 269 24.62 5.60 2.83
N GLU A 270 25.60 5.20 2.01
CA GLU A 270 26.16 6.08 0.96
C GLU A 270 25.11 6.44 -0.11
N ALA A 271 25.12 7.70 -0.54
CA ALA A 271 24.24 8.19 -1.58
C ALA A 271 24.56 7.55 -2.94
N GLN A 272 23.65 6.74 -3.46
CA GLN A 272 23.79 6.07 -4.76
C GLN A 272 22.95 6.79 -5.82
N CYS A 273 23.35 6.67 -7.09
CA CYS A 273 22.63 7.29 -8.20
C CYS A 273 22.28 6.26 -9.26
N ALA A 274 21.01 6.24 -9.68
CA ALA A 274 20.59 5.56 -10.89
C ALA A 274 20.58 6.56 -12.06
N VAL A 275 21.08 6.15 -13.23
CA VAL A 275 21.29 7.05 -14.37
C VAL A 275 20.81 6.42 -15.66
N LEU A 276 20.15 7.22 -16.51
CA LEU A 276 19.87 6.91 -17.91
C LEU A 276 20.60 7.92 -18.79
N LYS A 277 21.45 7.44 -19.70
CA LYS A 277 22.23 8.28 -20.62
C LYS A 277 21.59 8.32 -22.02
N TYR A 278 21.70 9.47 -22.67
CA TYR A 278 21.31 9.63 -24.07
C TYR A 278 22.34 10.46 -24.86
N SER A 279 22.28 10.39 -26.18
CA SER A 279 23.05 11.25 -27.08
C SER A 279 22.15 11.83 -28.18
N HIS A 280 22.64 12.85 -28.88
CA HIS A 280 22.00 13.33 -30.10
C HIS A 280 22.74 12.73 -31.29
N ARG A 281 21.99 12.20 -32.26
CA ARG A 281 22.52 11.82 -33.56
C ARG A 281 22.57 13.03 -34.49
N SER A 282 23.38 12.91 -35.55
CA SER A 282 23.61 13.97 -36.54
C SER A 282 22.36 14.35 -37.36
N ASP A 283 21.34 13.48 -37.37
CA ASP A 283 20.03 13.66 -38.01
C ASP A 283 19.01 14.39 -37.11
N GLY A 284 19.40 14.79 -35.90
CA GLY A 284 18.52 15.44 -34.92
C GLY A 284 17.75 14.46 -34.03
N HIS A 285 17.95 13.15 -34.19
CA HIS A 285 17.29 12.13 -33.37
C HIS A 285 17.97 11.94 -32.01
N LEU A 286 17.17 11.59 -31.00
CA LEU A 286 17.63 11.27 -29.67
C LEU A 286 17.97 9.78 -29.57
N HIS A 287 19.20 9.43 -29.17
CA HIS A 287 19.58 8.03 -28.98
C HIS A 287 19.59 7.69 -27.49
N LEU A 288 18.65 6.85 -27.05
CA LEU A 288 18.56 6.37 -25.67
C LEU A 288 19.47 5.15 -25.48
N LEU A 289 20.55 5.32 -24.71
CA LEU A 289 21.70 4.42 -24.70
C LEU A 289 21.58 3.30 -23.65
N SER A 290 21.57 3.66 -22.38
CA SER A 290 21.58 2.68 -21.29
C SER A 290 21.06 3.24 -19.97
N THR A 291 20.48 2.34 -19.18
CA THR A 291 20.09 2.55 -17.79
C THR A 291 21.04 1.81 -16.85
N GLN A 292 21.54 2.50 -15.83
CA GLN A 292 22.31 1.93 -14.74
C GLN A 292 21.52 2.13 -13.45
N VAL A 293 21.16 1.02 -12.80
CA VAL A 293 20.46 1.02 -11.50
C VAL A 293 21.29 0.18 -10.52
N PRO A 294 21.60 0.71 -9.33
CA PRO A 294 22.30 -0.06 -8.30
C PRO A 294 21.54 -1.33 -7.91
N GLU A 295 22.27 -2.38 -7.54
CA GLU A 295 21.70 -3.71 -7.33
C GLU A 295 20.64 -3.74 -6.24
N SER A 296 20.87 -3.04 -5.13
CA SER A 296 19.94 -2.86 -4.01
C SER A 296 18.61 -2.20 -4.39
N PHE A 297 18.52 -1.60 -5.58
CA PHE A 297 17.34 -0.89 -6.08
C PHE A 297 16.73 -1.50 -7.35
N ARG A 298 17.28 -2.62 -7.86
CA ARG A 298 16.64 -3.37 -8.96
C ARG A 298 15.30 -3.96 -8.47
N GLY A 299 14.31 -4.02 -9.36
CA GLY A 299 12.95 -4.48 -9.02
C GLY A 299 12.07 -3.46 -8.26
N LYS A 300 12.62 -2.35 -7.77
CA LYS A 300 11.86 -1.32 -7.03
C LYS A 300 11.23 -0.23 -7.92
N GLY A 301 11.19 -0.43 -9.24
CA GLY A 301 10.60 0.53 -10.20
C GLY A 301 11.48 1.74 -10.56
N VAL A 302 12.73 1.81 -10.10
CA VAL A 302 13.66 2.93 -10.41
C VAL A 302 13.95 3.05 -11.92
N ALA A 303 14.23 1.92 -12.58
CA ALA A 303 14.48 1.90 -14.02
C ALA A 303 13.25 2.34 -14.83
N ALA A 304 12.05 1.97 -14.38
CA ALA A 304 10.78 2.40 -14.99
C ALA A 304 10.59 3.92 -14.88
N SER A 305 10.91 4.53 -13.73
CA SER A 305 10.85 5.99 -13.57
C SER A 305 11.84 6.71 -14.49
N LEU A 306 13.06 6.20 -14.66
CA LEU A 306 14.03 6.75 -15.62
C LEU A 306 13.55 6.61 -17.07
N ALA A 307 13.08 5.43 -17.46
CA ALA A 307 12.59 5.15 -18.81
C ALA A 307 11.41 6.05 -19.17
N LYS A 308 10.44 6.17 -18.25
CA LYS A 308 9.30 7.07 -18.41
C LYS A 308 9.74 8.52 -18.61
N ALA A 309 10.61 9.05 -17.74
CA ALA A 309 11.07 10.44 -17.86
C ALA A 309 11.81 10.71 -19.17
N ALA A 310 12.60 9.75 -19.66
CA ALA A 310 13.30 9.86 -20.93
C ALA A 310 12.32 9.85 -22.13
N LEU A 311 11.30 8.99 -22.10
CA LEU A 311 10.29 8.91 -23.15
C LEU A 311 9.33 10.11 -23.13
N ASP A 312 8.92 10.57 -21.96
CA ASP A 312 8.11 11.78 -21.80
C ASP A 312 8.87 13.00 -22.35
N PHE A 313 10.19 13.11 -22.11
CA PHE A 313 11.03 14.16 -22.71
C PHE A 313 11.03 14.12 -24.25
N VAL A 314 11.09 12.93 -24.85
CA VAL A 314 11.01 12.76 -26.32
C VAL A 314 9.67 13.28 -26.85
N ILE A 315 8.56 12.94 -26.18
CA ILE A 315 7.22 13.40 -26.56
C ILE A 315 7.06 14.92 -26.38
N GLU A 316 7.44 15.45 -25.22
CA GLU A 316 7.28 16.86 -24.85
C GLU A 316 8.02 17.78 -25.82
N GLU A 317 9.25 17.41 -26.21
CA GLU A 317 10.07 18.15 -27.15
C GLU A 317 9.78 17.77 -28.63
N ARG A 318 8.80 16.90 -28.88
CA ARG A 318 8.41 16.40 -30.22
C ARG A 318 9.60 15.84 -31.01
N LEU A 319 10.48 15.14 -30.33
CA LEU A 319 11.66 14.50 -30.90
C LEU A 319 11.30 13.12 -31.45
N LYS A 320 12.18 12.60 -32.31
CA LYS A 320 12.24 11.19 -32.67
C LYS A 320 13.41 10.54 -31.95
N ALA A 321 13.25 9.28 -31.55
CA ALA A 321 14.26 8.58 -30.77
C ALA A 321 14.57 7.18 -31.30
N SER A 322 15.85 6.81 -31.26
CA SER A 322 16.31 5.43 -31.44
C SER A 322 16.68 4.83 -30.08
N ILE A 323 16.40 3.53 -29.90
CA ILE A 323 16.52 2.88 -28.58
C ILE A 323 17.51 1.73 -28.66
N SER A 324 18.65 1.86 -27.97
CA SER A 324 19.58 0.74 -27.74
C SER A 324 19.47 0.16 -26.34
N CYS A 325 18.83 0.88 -25.42
CA CYS A 325 18.61 0.37 -24.07
C CYS A 325 17.51 -0.71 -24.06
N TRP A 326 17.89 -1.96 -23.77
CA TRP A 326 16.95 -3.09 -23.68
C TRP A 326 15.79 -2.84 -22.71
N TYR A 327 16.05 -2.18 -21.57
CA TYR A 327 15.02 -1.94 -20.57
C TYR A 327 13.97 -0.94 -21.06
N ILE A 328 14.38 0.06 -21.84
CA ILE A 328 13.44 1.03 -22.42
C ILE A 328 12.54 0.31 -23.45
N LYS A 329 13.11 -0.57 -24.29
CA LYS A 329 12.32 -1.40 -25.22
C LYS A 329 11.26 -2.23 -24.47
N LYS A 330 11.70 -2.96 -23.45
CA LYS A 330 10.81 -3.73 -22.55
C LYS A 330 9.73 -2.83 -21.91
N TYR A 331 10.10 -1.64 -21.43
CA TYR A 331 9.18 -0.70 -20.82
C TYR A 331 8.09 -0.23 -21.79
N ILE A 332 8.42 -0.01 -23.06
CA ILE A 332 7.44 0.39 -24.09
C ILE A 332 6.47 -0.75 -24.40
N GLU A 333 6.98 -1.98 -24.51
CA GLU A 333 6.16 -3.19 -24.72
C GLU A 333 5.17 -3.42 -23.57
N GLU A 334 5.60 -3.19 -22.33
CA GLU A 334 4.77 -3.31 -21.13
C GLU A 334 3.79 -2.13 -20.95
N ASN A 335 3.97 -1.02 -21.69
CA ASN A 335 3.17 0.21 -21.54
C ASN A 335 2.64 0.74 -22.90
N PRO A 336 1.90 -0.05 -23.69
CA PRO A 336 1.50 0.30 -25.06
C PRO A 336 0.52 1.48 -25.13
N HIS A 337 -0.23 1.75 -24.06
CA HIS A 337 -1.27 2.79 -24.03
C HIS A 337 -0.73 4.24 -23.96
N HIS A 338 0.58 4.42 -23.79
CA HIS A 338 1.20 5.74 -23.65
C HIS A 338 1.63 6.38 -24.98
N GLY A 339 1.46 5.69 -26.11
CA GLY A 339 1.74 6.25 -27.44
C GLY A 339 3.23 6.43 -27.77
N TYR A 340 4.13 5.88 -26.94
CA TYR A 340 5.58 6.01 -27.14
C TYR A 340 6.06 5.49 -28.51
N GLN A 341 5.40 4.46 -29.04
CA GLN A 341 5.73 3.81 -30.31
C GLN A 341 5.74 4.75 -31.52
N VAL A 342 4.96 5.85 -31.49
CA VAL A 342 4.86 6.80 -32.60
C VAL A 342 6.14 7.63 -32.77
N HIS A 343 6.95 7.75 -31.71
CA HIS A 343 8.15 8.58 -31.67
C HIS A 343 9.44 7.78 -31.81
N ILE A 344 9.33 6.46 -31.99
CA ILE A 344 10.47 5.53 -31.98
C ILE A 344 10.73 5.04 -33.40
N GLU A 345 11.99 5.11 -33.80
CA GLU A 345 12.48 4.54 -35.05
C GLU A 345 13.44 3.38 -34.74
N ASP A 346 13.39 2.32 -35.56
CA ASP A 346 14.21 1.12 -35.43
C ASP A 346 15.71 1.38 -35.64
#